data_AF-A0A4U5W842-F1
#
_entry.id   AF-A0A4U5W842-F1
#
_cell.length_a   1.000
_cell.length_b   1.000
_cell.length_c   1.000
_cell.angle_alpha   90.00
_cell.angle_beta   90.00
_cell.angle_gamma   90.00
#
_symmetry.space_group_name_H-M   'P 1'
#
loop_
_entity.id
_entity.type
_entity.pdbx_description
1 polymer ?
#
loop_
_entity_poly.entity_id
_entity_poly.type
_entity_poly.pdbx_seq_one_letter_code
_entity_poly.pdbx_strand_id
1 'polypeptide(L)'
;MSNDTARPTGYCYCGCGREIGYGRYFAAGHDKTAEAAFLAIHHDASVAQMLHAHGYGPDDDKSVTKAAVGKGIWQDCPRGCGYRGARESINNHVNRYHREK
;
A
#
# COMPACT_ATOMS: atom_id res chain seq x y z
N MET A 1 -2.31 -2.21 -24.45
CA MET A 1 -2.65 -1.22 -23.42
C MET A 1 -1.45 -0.32 -23.26
N SER A 2 -1.59 0.98 -23.52
CA SER A 2 -0.49 1.93 -23.37
C SER A 2 -0.05 1.94 -21.92
N ASN A 3 1.22 1.66 -21.66
CA ASN A 3 1.81 1.73 -20.33
C ASN A 3 2.08 3.22 -20.02
N ASP A 4 1.00 3.97 -19.81
CA ASP A 4 1.04 5.38 -19.43
C ASP A 4 1.33 5.46 -17.93
N THR A 5 2.61 5.48 -17.60
CA THR A 5 3.05 5.68 -16.22
C THR A 5 2.85 7.15 -15.85
N ALA A 6 2.23 7.42 -14.69
CA ALA A 6 2.08 8.77 -14.17
C ALA A 6 3.43 9.51 -14.16
N ARG A 7 3.45 10.79 -14.54
CA ARG A 7 4.67 11.61 -14.63
C ARG A 7 4.58 12.80 -13.69
N PRO A 8 5.60 13.11 -12.87
CA PRO A 8 5.53 14.25 -11.95
C PRO A 8 5.39 15.55 -12.73
N THR A 9 4.35 16.33 -12.44
CA THR A 9 3.99 17.54 -13.19
C THR A 9 4.49 18.83 -12.55
N GLY A 10 5.03 18.75 -11.34
CA GLY A 10 5.32 19.91 -10.49
C GLY A 10 4.10 20.41 -9.70
N TYR A 11 2.93 19.79 -9.88
CA TYR A 11 1.71 20.10 -9.12
C TYR A 11 1.18 18.87 -8.39
N CYS A 12 0.52 19.11 -7.26
CA CYS A 12 -0.03 18.06 -6.44
C CYS A 12 -1.14 17.28 -7.17
N TYR A 13 -0.94 15.96 -7.31
CA TYR A 13 -1.87 15.04 -7.94
C TYR A 13 -3.22 14.89 -7.22
N CYS A 14 -3.37 15.39 -6.00
CA CYS A 14 -4.68 15.44 -5.33
C CYS A 14 -5.62 16.50 -5.94
N GLY A 15 -5.14 17.31 -6.89
CA GLY A 15 -5.94 18.32 -7.60
C GLY A 15 -6.06 19.66 -6.89
N CYS A 16 -5.36 19.89 -5.76
CA CYS A 16 -5.46 21.16 -5.02
C CYS A 16 -4.74 22.35 -5.66
N GLY A 17 -4.03 22.14 -6.79
CA GLY A 17 -3.26 23.17 -7.49
C GLY A 17 -1.96 23.60 -6.81
N ARG A 18 -1.58 23.00 -5.67
CA ARG A 18 -0.32 23.31 -4.98
C ARG A 18 0.89 22.88 -5.80
N GLU A 19 1.85 23.79 -5.98
CA GLU A 19 3.18 23.48 -6.51
C GLU A 19 3.99 22.59 -5.54
N ILE A 20 4.68 21.60 -6.10
CA ILE A 20 5.49 20.64 -5.37
C ILE A 20 6.87 20.50 -6.00
N GLY A 21 7.86 20.12 -5.19
CA GLY A 21 9.23 19.95 -5.65
C GLY A 21 9.36 18.92 -6.78
N TYR A 22 10.41 19.10 -7.60
CA TYR A 22 10.71 18.23 -8.74
C TYR A 22 10.72 16.74 -8.36
N GLY A 23 10.15 15.91 -9.23
CA GLY A 23 10.07 14.46 -9.03
C GLY A 23 9.02 13.99 -8.02
N ARG A 24 8.29 14.91 -7.35
CA ARG A 24 7.20 14.56 -6.44
C ARG A 24 5.86 14.49 -7.19
N TYR A 25 4.96 13.67 -6.66
CA TYR A 25 3.56 13.57 -7.13
C TYR A 25 2.58 14.26 -6.18
N PHE A 26 2.86 14.23 -4.88
CA PHE A 26 1.96 14.77 -3.86
C PHE A 26 2.68 15.75 -2.95
N ALA A 27 1.93 16.72 -2.43
CA ALA A 27 2.32 17.46 -1.25
C ALA A 27 2.30 16.51 -0.03
N ALA A 28 2.98 16.89 1.06
CA ALA A 28 3.08 16.03 2.25
C ALA A 28 1.69 15.65 2.78
N GLY A 29 1.40 14.35 2.86
CA GLY A 29 0.13 13.78 3.35
C GLY A 29 -1.03 13.80 2.34
N HIS A 30 -0.86 14.43 1.18
CA HIS A 30 -1.94 14.55 0.18
C HIS A 30 -2.15 13.27 -0.64
N ASP A 31 -1.21 12.33 -0.60
CA ASP A 31 -1.37 10.98 -1.15
C ASP A 31 -2.53 10.26 -0.45
N LYS A 32 -2.64 10.38 0.88
CA LYS A 32 -3.73 9.78 1.65
C LYS A 32 -5.06 10.50 1.46
N THR A 33 -5.04 11.82 1.29
CA THR A 33 -6.24 12.57 0.89
C THR A 33 -6.76 12.11 -0.47
N ALA A 34 -5.87 11.94 -1.45
CA ALA A 34 -6.24 11.47 -2.78
C ALA A 34 -6.76 10.01 -2.74
N GLU A 35 -6.10 9.12 -1.99
CA GLU A 35 -6.54 7.74 -1.76
C GLU A 35 -7.94 7.69 -1.11
N ALA A 36 -8.19 8.50 -0.09
CA ALA A 36 -9.49 8.58 0.57
C ALA A 36 -10.59 9.08 -0.37
N ALA A 37 -10.32 10.12 -1.17
CA ALA A 37 -11.25 10.60 -2.19
C ALA A 37 -11.54 9.54 -3.25
N PHE A 38 -10.52 8.81 -3.70
CA PHE A 38 -10.69 7.68 -4.62
C PHE A 38 -11.58 6.59 -4.03
N LEU A 39 -11.35 6.20 -2.77
CA LEU A 39 -12.19 5.22 -2.08
C LEU A 39 -13.64 5.70 -1.93
N ALA A 40 -13.86 6.98 -1.67
CA ALA A 40 -15.21 7.55 -1.58
C ALA A 40 -15.97 7.47 -2.93
N ILE A 41 -15.28 7.73 -4.05
CA ILE A 41 -15.88 7.70 -5.40
C ILE A 41 -16.17 6.26 -5.86
N HIS A 42 -15.25 5.33 -5.59
CA HIS A 42 -15.28 4.00 -6.23
C HIS A 42 -15.70 2.86 -5.30
N HIS A 43 -15.58 3.04 -3.98
CA HIS A 43 -15.65 1.94 -3.02
C HIS A 43 -16.38 2.30 -1.72
N ASP A 44 -17.33 3.23 -1.76
CA ASP A 44 -18.16 3.63 -0.61
C ASP A 44 -17.31 4.02 0.63
N ALA A 45 -16.18 4.69 0.38
CA ALA A 45 -15.19 5.06 1.39
C ALA A 45 -14.64 3.86 2.21
N SER A 46 -14.70 2.65 1.67
CA SER A 46 -14.34 1.42 2.37
C SER A 46 -13.19 0.66 1.68
N VAL A 47 -12.09 0.51 2.42
CA VAL A 47 -10.96 -0.34 2.00
C VAL A 47 -11.40 -1.79 1.82
N ALA A 48 -12.33 -2.28 2.65
CA ALA A 48 -12.83 -3.64 2.55
C ALA A 48 -13.58 -3.87 1.22
N GLN A 49 -14.38 -2.89 0.77
CA GLN A 49 -15.06 -2.95 -0.52
C GLN A 49 -14.07 -2.89 -1.69
N MET A 50 -13.02 -2.06 -1.58
CA MET A 50 -11.94 -2.03 -2.58
C MET A 50 -11.24 -3.38 -2.68
N LEU A 51 -10.83 -3.96 -1.55
CA LEU A 51 -10.20 -5.29 -1.53
C LEU A 51 -11.13 -6.36 -2.13
N HIS A 52 -12.40 -6.35 -1.75
CA HIS A 52 -13.41 -7.27 -2.29
C HIS A 52 -13.59 -7.14 -3.81
N ALA A 53 -13.67 -5.91 -4.32
CA ALA A 53 -13.75 -5.64 -5.75
C ALA A 53 -12.54 -6.17 -6.54
N HIS A 54 -11.40 -6.33 -5.89
CA HIS A 54 -10.18 -6.92 -6.46
C HIS A 54 -9.99 -8.42 -6.15
N GLY A 55 -11.03 -9.09 -5.62
CA GLY A 55 -11.04 -10.53 -5.35
C GLY A 55 -10.39 -10.94 -4.02
N TYR A 56 -10.05 -9.99 -3.16
CA TYR A 56 -9.50 -10.26 -1.83
C TYR A 56 -10.59 -10.31 -0.76
N GLY A 57 -10.30 -10.94 0.37
CA GLY A 57 -11.25 -11.19 1.44
C GLY A 57 -10.60 -11.59 2.77
N PRO A 58 -11.41 -11.89 3.79
CA PRO A 58 -10.93 -12.29 5.11
C PRO A 58 -10.36 -13.71 5.14
N ASP A 59 -10.77 -14.56 4.19
CA ASP A 59 -10.32 -15.94 4.08
C ASP A 59 -8.83 -16.02 3.67
N ASP A 60 -8.16 -17.08 4.12
CA ASP A 60 -6.72 -17.25 3.88
C ASP A 60 -6.36 -17.37 2.39
N ASP A 61 -7.23 -17.97 1.56
CA ASP A 61 -7.03 -18.07 0.11
C ASP A 61 -7.22 -16.72 -0.61
N LYS A 62 -7.95 -15.79 0.01
CA LYS A 62 -8.22 -14.43 -0.52
C LYS A 62 -7.44 -13.33 0.20
N SER A 63 -6.44 -13.71 1.00
CA SER A 63 -5.64 -12.75 1.76
C SER A 63 -4.74 -11.91 0.85
N VAL A 64 -4.94 -10.59 0.86
CA VAL A 64 -4.11 -9.64 0.10
C VAL A 64 -2.64 -9.66 0.53
N THR A 65 -2.37 -9.84 1.83
CA THR A 65 -1.00 -9.89 2.35
C THR A 65 -0.30 -11.19 1.99
N LYS A 66 -1.03 -12.32 1.98
CA LYS A 66 -0.51 -13.60 1.48
C LYS A 66 -0.24 -13.54 -0.02
N ALA A 67 -1.12 -12.91 -0.80
CA ALA A 67 -0.92 -12.69 -2.23
C ALA A 67 0.32 -11.83 -2.51
N ALA A 68 0.59 -10.80 -1.70
CA ALA A 68 1.80 -9.98 -1.82
C ALA A 68 3.08 -10.79 -1.54
N VAL A 69 3.05 -11.71 -0.57
CA VAL A 69 4.15 -12.65 -0.32
C VAL A 69 4.32 -13.64 -1.47
N GLY A 70 3.22 -14.21 -1.98
CA GLY A 70 3.26 -15.14 -3.13
C GLY A 70 3.81 -14.51 -4.41
N LYS A 71 3.70 -13.19 -4.57
CA LYS A 71 4.29 -12.41 -5.67
C LYS A 71 5.75 -11.99 -5.42
N GLY A 72 6.32 -12.33 -4.27
CA GLY A 72 7.70 -11.95 -3.89
C GLY A 72 7.89 -10.47 -3.57
N ILE A 73 6.80 -9.69 -3.45
CA ILE A 73 6.85 -8.26 -3.13
C ILE A 73 7.07 -8.08 -1.63
N TRP A 74 6.38 -8.91 -0.83
CA TRP A 74 6.50 -8.97 0.63
C TRP A 74 7.11 -10.29 1.07
N GLN A 75 7.49 -10.38 2.35
CA GLN A 75 8.07 -11.56 2.96
C GLN A 75 7.26 -11.98 4.18
N ASP A 76 7.29 -13.27 4.47
CA ASP A 76 6.85 -13.80 5.77
C ASP A 76 7.97 -13.61 6.80
N CYS A 77 7.61 -13.50 8.08
CA CYS A 77 8.58 -13.43 9.15
C CYS A 77 9.37 -14.76 9.21
N PRO A 78 10.71 -14.73 9.20
CA PRO A 78 11.52 -15.94 9.18
C PRO A 78 11.39 -16.78 10.47
N ARG A 79 10.72 -16.27 11.50
CA ARG A 79 10.46 -16.96 12.76
C ARG A 79 9.12 -17.71 12.78
N GLY A 80 8.34 -17.66 11.70
CA GLY A 80 7.09 -18.42 11.56
C GLY A 80 5.93 -17.90 12.42
N CYS A 81 5.95 -16.63 12.84
CA CYS A 81 4.90 -16.04 13.68
C CYS A 81 3.66 -15.57 12.90
N GLY A 82 3.66 -15.69 11.56
CA GLY A 82 2.55 -15.29 10.68
C GLY A 82 2.54 -13.80 10.31
N TYR A 83 3.50 -13.00 10.77
CA TYR A 83 3.64 -11.60 10.35
C TYR A 83 4.15 -11.51 8.91
N ARG A 84 3.55 -10.63 8.10
CA ARG A 84 3.90 -10.43 6.68
C ARG A 84 4.10 -8.95 6.41
N GLY A 85 5.10 -8.60 5.61
CA GLY A 85 5.37 -7.20 5.30
C GLY A 85 6.48 -7.00 4.28
N ALA A 86 6.73 -5.73 3.94
CA ALA A 86 7.93 -5.36 3.20
C ALA A 86 9.19 -5.69 4.02
N ARG A 87 10.33 -5.89 3.34
CA ARG A 87 11.61 -6.30 3.95
C ARG A 87 12.01 -5.45 5.17
N GLU A 88 11.89 -4.13 5.07
CA GLU A 88 12.21 -3.22 6.17
C GLU A 88 11.27 -3.43 7.37
N SER A 89 9.98 -3.69 7.11
CA SER A 89 9.01 -4.00 8.16
C SER A 89 9.31 -5.32 8.85
N ILE A 90 9.73 -6.35 8.08
CA ILE A 90 10.18 -7.63 8.64
C ILE A 90 11.40 -7.44 9.55
N ASN A 91 12.42 -6.71 9.11
CA ASN A 91 13.61 -6.44 9.93
C ASN A 91 13.25 -5.75 11.25
N ASN A 92 12.41 -4.72 11.17
CA ASN A 92 11.92 -4.00 12.35
C ASN A 92 11.10 -4.91 13.27
N HIS A 93 10.25 -5.77 12.69
CA HIS A 93 9.47 -6.74 13.43
C HIS A 93 10.37 -7.75 14.16
N VAL A 94 11.31 -8.40 13.47
CA VAL A 94 12.24 -9.37 14.06
C VAL A 94 13.06 -8.73 15.19
N ASN A 95 13.60 -7.54 14.96
CA ASN A 95 14.40 -6.82 15.96
C ASN A 95 13.60 -6.40 17.21
N ARG A 96 12.28 -6.29 17.12
CA ARG A 96 11.42 -5.88 18.24
C ARG A 96 10.82 -7.07 18.98
N TYR A 97 10.38 -8.09 18.24
CA TYR A 97 9.56 -9.17 18.79
C TYR A 97 10.27 -10.53 18.86
N HIS A 98 11.44 -10.67 18.23
CA HIS A 98 12.19 -11.92 18.17
C HIS A 98 13.66 -11.78 18.60
N ARG A 99 13.96 -10.78 19.45
CA ARG A 99 15.28 -10.70 20.09
C ARG A 99 15.52 -12.00 20.86
N GLU A 100 16.54 -12.73 20.45
CA GLU A 100 17.09 -13.83 21.24
C GLU A 100 17.60 -13.22 22.55
N LYS A 101 17.29 -13.88 23.66
CA LYS A 101 17.89 -13.52 24.95
C LYS A 101 19.36 -13.93 24.96
#